data_AF-R7FXL0-F1
#
_entry.id   AF-R7FXL0-F1
#
_cell.length_a   1.000
_cell.length_b   1.000
_cell.length_c   1.000
_cell.angle_alpha   90.00
_cell.angle_beta   90.00
_cell.angle_gamma   90.00
#
_symmetry.space_group_name_H-M   'P 1'
#
loop_
_entity.id
_entity.type
_entity.pdbx_description
1 polymer ?
#
loop_
_entity_poly.entity_id
_entity_poly.type
_entity_poly.pdbx_seq_one_letter_code
_entity_poly.pdbx_strand_id
1 'polypeptide(L)'
;MQNKKTLALVESAVMIAIATVLSIIKIAELPYGGSITLASMLPIAIIAYRRGTGWGVASALVYSVIQQLLGLKSLTYVTTWQSILAVILLDYIIAFTVVGLAGIFRKPVKNQAVALTLGCVLVSVLRYVCHVISGATVWAGLSIPTQAALSYSFIYNATYMLPECIILAISAMYIGSLIDFRNEKLTRIKRENIPARFPWMGITAGFIACGATIFDVASIFPKIQNAETGEFDITGISNVNWTLVITVSVVAAVVVVLLFAIERLIKNTEKG
;
A
#
# COMPACT_ATOMS: atom_id res chain seq x y z
N MET A 1 29.17 13.05 10.46
CA MET A 1 28.47 13.48 11.69
C MET A 1 28.92 12.60 12.83
N GLN A 2 29.37 13.16 13.96
CA GLN A 2 29.98 12.40 15.06
C GLN A 2 28.96 11.64 15.95
N ASN A 3 27.66 11.96 15.89
CA ASN A 3 26.61 11.30 16.71
C ASN A 3 25.63 10.48 15.86
N LYS A 4 25.67 9.15 16.02
CA LYS A 4 24.80 8.21 15.28
C LYS A 4 23.31 8.34 15.62
N LYS A 5 22.97 8.73 16.86
CA LYS A 5 21.58 8.91 17.29
C LYS A 5 20.98 10.16 16.67
N THR A 6 21.71 11.27 16.66
CA THR A 6 21.28 12.52 16.00
C THR A 6 21.08 12.30 14.51
N LEU A 7 22.00 11.59 13.84
CA LEU A 7 21.85 11.27 12.42
C LEU A 7 20.60 10.41 12.15
N ALA A 8 20.34 9.39 12.97
CA ALA A 8 19.14 8.55 12.83
C ALA A 8 17.86 9.37 13.01
N LEU A 9 17.82 10.26 14.01
CA LEU A 9 16.67 11.13 14.27
C LEU A 9 16.40 12.09 13.08
N VAL A 10 17.45 12.71 12.53
CA VAL A 10 17.33 13.62 11.37
C VAL A 10 16.89 12.85 10.12
N GLU A 11 17.48 11.69 9.84
CA GLU A 11 17.03 10.85 8.72
C GLU A 11 15.56 10.44 8.88
N SER A 12 15.15 10.03 10.08
CA SER A 12 13.75 9.74 10.40
C SER A 12 12.83 10.93 10.12
N ALA A 13 13.16 12.12 10.62
CA ALA A 13 12.34 13.32 10.43
C ALA A 13 12.20 13.70 8.94
N VAL A 14 13.30 13.67 8.19
CA VAL A 14 13.27 13.93 6.73
C VAL A 14 12.41 12.90 6.01
N MET A 15 12.53 11.62 6.35
CA MET A 15 11.75 10.57 5.70
C MET A 15 10.27 10.62 6.08
N ILE A 16 9.92 11.02 7.30
CA ILE A 16 8.53 11.30 7.69
C ILE A 16 7.96 12.46 6.87
N ALA A 17 8.72 13.53 6.67
CA ALA A 17 8.29 14.66 5.85
C ALA A 17 8.04 14.23 4.39
N ILE A 18 8.97 13.46 3.80
CA ILE A 18 8.80 12.92 2.44
C ILE A 18 7.58 11.99 2.36
N ALA A 19 7.41 11.08 3.33
CA ALA A 19 6.25 10.18 3.40
C ALA A 19 4.93 10.96 3.48
N THR A 20 4.93 12.08 4.21
CA THR A 20 3.77 12.96 4.35
C THR A 20 3.44 13.64 3.02
N VAL A 21 4.43 14.21 2.33
CA VAL A 21 4.22 14.82 1.01
C VAL A 21 3.71 13.78 0.00
N LEU A 22 4.29 12.57 -0.02
CA LEU A 22 3.84 11.48 -0.89
C LEU A 22 2.42 11.01 -0.57
N SER A 23 1.98 11.09 0.70
CA SER A 23 0.60 10.71 1.07
C SER A 23 -0.46 11.71 0.62
N ILE A 24 -0.07 12.96 0.35
CA ILE A 24 -0.96 13.99 -0.20
C ILE A 24 -1.20 13.75 -1.69
N ILE A 25 -0.22 13.16 -2.39
CA ILE A 25 -0.33 12.83 -3.82
C ILE A 25 -1.06 11.50 -3.98
N LYS A 26 -2.39 11.56 -4.05
CA LYS A 26 -3.26 10.39 -4.24
C LYS A 26 -3.50 10.14 -5.73
N ILE A 27 -3.22 8.92 -6.16
CA ILE A 27 -3.57 8.41 -7.50
C ILE A 27 -5.08 8.16 -7.57
N ALA A 28 -5.65 7.63 -6.49
CA ALA A 28 -7.09 7.44 -6.33
C ALA A 28 -7.46 7.53 -4.84
N GLU A 29 -8.67 8.01 -4.56
CA GLU A 29 -9.23 8.12 -3.22
C GLU A 29 -10.65 7.55 -3.23
N LEU A 30 -10.97 6.71 -2.25
CA LEU A 30 -12.27 6.08 -2.15
C LEU A 30 -13.21 6.86 -1.20
N PRO A 31 -14.54 6.76 -1.40
CA PRO A 31 -15.50 7.62 -0.71
C PRO A 31 -15.51 7.51 0.83
N TYR A 32 -15.21 6.34 1.41
CA TYR A 32 -15.21 6.09 2.86
C TYR A 32 -13.80 5.82 3.40
N GLY A 33 -12.82 6.48 2.81
CA GLY A 33 -11.42 6.27 3.15
C GLY A 33 -10.81 5.10 2.38
N GLY A 34 -9.48 5.03 2.47
CA GLY A 34 -8.68 4.28 1.51
C GLY A 34 -8.20 5.18 0.38
N SER A 35 -6.90 5.17 0.15
CA SER A 35 -6.27 5.92 -0.91
C SER A 35 -5.09 5.14 -1.45
N ILE A 36 -4.88 5.25 -2.76
CA ILE A 36 -3.70 4.74 -3.43
C ILE A 36 -2.76 5.91 -3.66
N THR A 37 -1.52 5.80 -3.21
CA THR A 37 -0.52 6.88 -3.19
C THR A 37 0.72 6.50 -3.99
N LEU A 38 1.61 7.47 -4.22
CA LEU A 38 2.92 7.22 -4.84
C LEU A 38 3.92 6.62 -3.83
N ALA A 39 3.63 5.41 -3.34
CA ALA A 39 4.45 4.68 -2.38
C ALA A 39 4.74 5.46 -1.09
N SER A 40 3.74 6.14 -0.51
CA SER A 40 3.93 7.02 0.66
C SER A 40 4.52 6.33 1.89
N MET A 41 4.34 5.02 2.03
CA MET A 41 4.94 4.20 3.10
C MET A 41 6.44 3.90 2.90
N LEU A 42 6.98 4.09 1.69
CA LEU A 42 8.35 3.70 1.34
C LEU A 42 9.41 4.42 2.19
N PRO A 43 9.34 5.74 2.45
CA PRO A 43 10.35 6.40 3.26
C PRO A 43 10.41 5.84 4.69
N ILE A 44 9.27 5.53 5.29
CA ILE A 44 9.20 4.91 6.62
C ILE A 44 9.79 3.49 6.57
N ALA A 45 9.47 2.71 5.54
CA ALA A 45 10.03 1.38 5.35
C ALA A 45 11.56 1.40 5.19
N ILE A 46 12.10 2.39 4.47
CA ILE A 46 13.55 2.59 4.33
C ILE A 46 14.19 2.89 5.69
N ILE A 47 13.59 3.73 6.53
CA ILE A 47 14.10 4.00 7.88
C ILE A 47 14.07 2.75 8.75
N ALA A 48 12.95 2.00 8.74
CA ALA A 48 12.84 0.74 9.46
C ALA A 48 13.95 -0.24 9.05
N TYR A 49 14.24 -0.34 7.76
CA TYR A 49 15.32 -1.16 7.25
C TYR A 49 16.69 -0.61 7.68
N ARG A 50 16.98 0.66 7.37
CA ARG A 50 18.31 1.30 7.52
C ARG A 50 18.73 1.49 8.97
N ARG A 51 17.82 1.92 9.84
CA ARG A 51 18.09 2.25 11.26
C ARG A 51 17.58 1.19 12.23
N GLY A 52 16.87 0.18 11.72
CA GLY A 52 16.35 -0.94 12.50
C GLY A 52 14.94 -0.68 13.01
N THR A 53 14.28 -1.76 13.44
CA THR A 53 12.85 -1.78 13.77
C THR A 53 12.45 -0.76 14.83
N GLY A 54 13.28 -0.50 15.84
CA GLY A 54 12.96 0.50 16.87
C GLY A 54 12.79 1.92 16.30
N TRP A 55 13.74 2.37 15.47
CA TRP A 55 13.62 3.64 14.76
C TRP A 55 12.50 3.63 13.72
N GLY A 56 12.28 2.48 13.06
CA GLY A 56 11.18 2.26 12.14
C GLY A 56 9.82 2.49 12.80
N VAL A 57 9.54 1.79 13.89
CA VAL A 57 8.27 1.87 14.64
C VAL A 57 8.07 3.26 15.23
N ALA A 58 9.11 3.86 15.82
CA ALA A 58 9.02 5.24 16.32
C ALA A 58 8.67 6.24 15.19
N SER A 59 9.31 6.11 14.02
CA SER A 59 9.05 6.99 12.87
C SER A 59 7.64 6.74 12.29
N ALA A 60 7.22 5.48 12.25
CA ALA A 60 5.90 5.08 11.78
C ALA A 60 4.78 5.55 12.71
N LEU A 61 5.01 5.60 14.02
CA LEU A 61 4.07 6.15 14.99
C LEU A 61 3.88 7.66 14.81
N VAL A 62 4.98 8.41 14.63
CA VAL A 62 4.87 9.84 14.32
C VAL A 62 4.14 10.05 13.00
N TYR A 63 4.48 9.25 11.98
CA TYR A 63 3.78 9.28 10.70
C TYR A 63 2.30 8.94 10.85
N SER A 64 1.91 7.96 11.68
CA SER A 64 0.52 7.60 11.89
C SER A 64 -0.31 8.71 12.52
N VAL A 65 0.28 9.48 13.44
CA VAL A 65 -0.36 10.67 14.01
C VAL A 65 -0.58 11.73 12.94
N ILE A 66 0.41 11.98 12.08
CA ILE A 66 0.26 12.91 10.96
C ILE A 66 -0.85 12.44 10.00
N GLN A 67 -0.89 11.15 9.66
CA GLN A 67 -1.94 10.58 8.80
C GLN A 67 -3.32 10.72 9.45
N GLN A 68 -3.44 10.53 10.77
CA GLN A 68 -4.68 10.78 11.51
C GLN A 68 -5.14 12.24 11.40
N LEU A 69 -4.21 13.19 11.55
CA LEU A 69 -4.52 14.63 11.45
C LEU A 69 -4.97 15.02 10.04
N LEU A 70 -4.34 14.44 9.01
CA LEU A 70 -4.76 14.64 7.61
C LEU A 70 -6.07 13.91 7.27
N GLY A 71 -6.41 12.87 8.05
CA GLY A 71 -7.58 12.00 7.86
C GLY A 71 -8.77 12.28 8.77
N LEU A 72 -8.81 13.44 9.47
CA LEU A 72 -9.86 13.74 10.45
C LEU A 72 -11.29 13.67 9.90
N LYS A 73 -11.47 13.85 8.59
CA LYS A 73 -12.77 13.70 7.91
C LYS A 73 -13.40 12.33 8.19
N SER A 74 -12.61 11.26 8.32
CA SER A 74 -13.15 9.91 8.59
C SER A 74 -13.91 9.84 9.92
N LEU A 75 -13.55 10.67 10.89
CA LEU A 75 -14.19 10.72 12.20
C LEU A 75 -15.57 11.38 12.16
N THR A 76 -15.91 12.14 11.12
CA THR A 76 -17.25 12.75 11.00
C THR A 76 -18.34 11.76 10.63
N TYR A 77 -17.96 10.57 10.12
CA TYR A 77 -18.91 9.51 9.76
C TYR A 77 -19.31 8.61 10.94
N VAL A 78 -18.58 8.69 12.07
CA VAL A 78 -18.80 7.84 13.24
C VAL A 78 -19.18 8.67 14.45
N THR A 79 -20.20 8.25 15.20
CA THR A 79 -20.79 9.04 16.28
C THR A 79 -20.60 8.44 17.67
N THR A 80 -20.32 7.13 17.76
CA THR A 80 -20.10 6.46 19.05
C THR A 80 -18.63 6.50 19.45
N TRP A 81 -18.36 6.59 20.75
CA TRP A 81 -16.99 6.67 21.27
C TRP A 81 -16.16 5.42 20.92
N GLN A 82 -16.79 4.24 20.89
CA GLN A 82 -16.13 2.99 20.51
C GLN A 82 -15.70 3.02 19.04
N SER A 83 -16.57 3.48 18.14
CA SER A 83 -16.26 3.57 16.71
C SER A 83 -15.19 4.63 16.43
N ILE A 84 -15.23 5.77 17.13
CA ILE A 84 -14.18 6.79 17.04
C ILE A 84 -12.83 6.21 17.46
N LEU A 85 -12.76 5.53 18.61
CA LEU A 85 -11.52 4.93 19.09
C LEU A 85 -11.01 3.84 18.14
N ALA A 86 -11.92 3.01 17.61
CA ALA A 86 -11.58 1.97 16.66
C ALA A 86 -11.04 2.56 15.34
N VAL A 87 -11.64 3.61 14.78
CA VAL A 87 -11.11 4.30 13.57
C VAL A 87 -9.74 4.89 13.86
N ILE A 88 -9.57 5.60 14.99
CA ILE A 88 -8.27 6.20 15.35
C ILE A 88 -7.19 5.13 15.42
N LEU A 89 -7.47 3.99 16.04
CA LEU A 89 -6.48 2.94 16.21
C LEU A 89 -6.29 2.10 14.94
N LEU A 90 -7.37 1.57 14.36
CA LEU A 90 -7.31 0.57 13.30
C LEU A 90 -7.16 1.18 11.91
N ASP A 91 -7.63 2.40 11.65
CA ASP A 91 -7.46 3.04 10.33
C ASP A 91 -6.19 3.90 10.28
N TYR A 92 -5.72 4.39 11.44
CA TYR A 92 -4.59 5.31 11.52
C TYR A 92 -3.44 4.78 12.39
N ILE A 93 -3.55 4.86 13.72
CA ILE A 93 -2.40 4.69 14.62
C ILE A 93 -1.72 3.32 14.46
N ILE A 94 -2.44 2.23 14.69
CA ILE A 94 -1.90 0.87 14.56
C ILE A 94 -1.62 0.57 13.07
N ALA A 95 -2.57 0.87 12.18
CA ALA A 95 -2.44 0.61 10.74
C ALA A 95 -1.18 1.20 10.10
N PHE A 96 -0.79 2.42 10.47
CA PHE A 96 0.44 3.02 9.94
C PHE A 96 1.66 2.72 10.80
N THR A 97 1.52 2.50 12.11
CA THR A 97 2.67 2.14 12.97
C THR A 97 3.30 0.80 12.57
N VAL A 98 2.50 -0.17 12.10
CA VAL A 98 3.03 -1.47 11.63
C VAL A 98 3.98 -1.33 10.44
N VAL A 99 3.93 -0.22 9.66
CA VAL A 99 4.90 0.07 8.58
C VAL A 99 6.34 0.11 9.10
N GLY A 100 6.53 0.48 10.37
CA GLY A 100 7.82 0.46 11.05
C GLY A 100 8.46 -0.93 11.18
N LEU A 101 7.72 -2.01 10.88
CA LEU A 101 8.22 -3.38 10.88
C LEU A 101 8.84 -3.81 9.54
N ALA A 102 8.82 -2.97 8.51
CA ALA A 102 9.33 -3.33 7.17
C ALA A 102 10.83 -3.70 7.15
N GLY A 103 11.59 -3.35 8.20
CA GLY A 103 12.99 -3.73 8.36
C GLY A 103 13.24 -5.14 8.90
N ILE A 104 12.21 -5.91 9.30
CA ILE A 104 12.38 -7.15 10.08
C ILE A 104 13.23 -8.21 9.36
N PHE A 105 13.14 -8.28 8.04
CA PHE A 105 13.89 -9.26 7.23
C PHE A 105 15.33 -8.83 6.92
N ARG A 106 15.80 -7.68 7.41
CA ARG A 106 17.16 -7.17 7.13
C ARG A 106 18.27 -8.17 7.48
N LYS A 107 18.15 -8.84 8.63
CA LYS A 107 19.14 -9.80 9.13
C LYS A 107 19.03 -11.18 8.46
N PRO A 108 17.84 -11.82 8.40
CA PRO A 108 17.74 -13.17 7.84
C PRO A 108 17.91 -13.24 6.32
N VAL A 109 17.61 -12.18 5.57
CA VAL A 109 17.67 -12.19 4.10
C VAL A 109 18.91 -11.44 3.60
N LYS A 110 19.80 -12.17 2.91
CA LYS A 110 21.09 -11.63 2.43
C LYS A 110 20.93 -10.52 1.39
N ASN A 111 20.02 -10.69 0.43
CA ASN A 111 19.73 -9.70 -0.60
C ASN A 111 18.88 -8.56 -0.03
N GLN A 112 19.40 -7.33 -0.03
CA GLN A 112 18.73 -6.16 0.54
C GLN A 112 17.40 -5.85 -0.13
N ALA A 113 17.36 -5.83 -1.47
CA ALA A 113 16.16 -5.48 -2.22
C ALA A 113 15.02 -6.45 -1.91
N VAL A 114 15.33 -7.75 -1.87
CA VAL A 114 14.38 -8.80 -1.49
C VAL A 114 13.94 -8.63 -0.03
N ALA A 115 14.88 -8.40 0.88
CA ALA A 115 14.59 -8.23 2.31
C ALA A 115 13.64 -7.05 2.57
N LEU A 116 13.91 -5.89 1.95
CA LEU A 116 13.06 -4.70 2.08
C LEU A 116 11.68 -4.94 1.45
N THR A 117 11.64 -5.58 0.27
CA THR A 117 10.37 -5.88 -0.42
C THR A 117 9.48 -6.82 0.39
N LEU A 118 10.04 -7.90 0.95
CA LEU A 118 9.30 -8.81 1.84
C LEU A 118 8.76 -8.08 3.07
N GLY A 119 9.52 -7.14 3.62
CA GLY A 119 9.08 -6.29 4.71
C GLY A 119 7.91 -5.40 4.31
N CYS A 120 7.99 -4.73 3.15
CA CYS A 120 6.91 -3.93 2.60
C CYS A 120 5.61 -4.73 2.37
N VAL A 121 5.73 -5.96 1.85
CA VAL A 121 4.58 -6.87 1.68
C VAL A 121 3.97 -7.23 3.04
N LEU A 122 4.79 -7.62 4.00
CA LEU A 122 4.33 -7.96 5.35
C LEU A 122 3.56 -6.80 6.00
N VAL A 123 4.11 -5.59 5.99
CA VAL A 123 3.45 -4.44 6.63
C VAL A 123 2.17 -4.03 5.90
N SER A 124 2.10 -4.23 4.58
CA SER A 124 0.88 -4.01 3.81
C SER A 124 -0.21 -5.01 4.21
N VAL A 125 0.14 -6.29 4.42
CA VAL A 125 -0.80 -7.30 4.94
C VAL A 125 -1.27 -6.95 6.35
N LEU A 126 -0.35 -6.58 7.25
CA LEU A 126 -0.72 -6.20 8.63
C LEU A 126 -1.65 -4.99 8.65
N ARG A 127 -1.35 -3.96 7.85
CA ARG A 127 -2.19 -2.77 7.71
C ARG A 127 -3.55 -3.11 7.11
N TYR A 128 -3.59 -4.00 6.11
CA TYR A 128 -4.83 -4.47 5.52
C TYR A 128 -5.70 -5.22 6.53
N VAL A 129 -5.11 -6.07 7.39
CA VAL A 129 -5.84 -6.73 8.47
C VAL A 129 -6.50 -5.71 9.41
N CYS A 130 -5.79 -4.63 9.79
CA CYS A 130 -6.38 -3.56 10.61
C CYS A 130 -7.61 -2.94 9.92
N HIS A 131 -7.51 -2.60 8.64
CA HIS A 131 -8.60 -2.01 7.86
C HIS A 131 -9.77 -2.97 7.67
N VAL A 132 -9.51 -4.27 7.49
CA VAL A 132 -10.57 -5.28 7.40
C VAL A 132 -11.33 -5.40 8.72
N ILE A 133 -10.63 -5.40 9.86
CA ILE A 133 -11.26 -5.44 11.19
C ILE A 133 -12.09 -4.16 11.40
N SER A 134 -11.53 -2.99 11.10
CA SER A 134 -12.24 -1.72 11.19
C SER A 134 -13.48 -1.70 10.30
N GLY A 135 -13.36 -2.08 9.03
CA GLY A 135 -14.47 -2.14 8.09
C GLY A 135 -15.60 -3.07 8.53
N ALA A 136 -15.25 -4.24 9.09
CA ALA A 136 -16.22 -5.24 9.52
C ALA A 136 -16.92 -4.88 10.84
N THR A 137 -16.32 -4.01 11.67
CA THR A 137 -16.82 -3.71 13.02
C THR A 137 -17.39 -2.30 13.17
N VAL A 138 -16.81 -1.30 12.48
CA VAL A 138 -17.19 0.11 12.59
C VAL A 138 -18.04 0.56 11.42
N TRP A 139 -17.67 0.14 10.21
CA TRP A 139 -18.28 0.61 8.97
C TRP A 139 -19.49 -0.24 8.52
N ALA A 140 -19.75 -1.36 9.21
CA ALA A 140 -20.94 -2.19 9.03
C ALA A 140 -22.21 -1.41 9.40
N GLY A 141 -23.18 -1.37 8.48
CA GLY A 141 -24.41 -0.59 8.63
C GLY A 141 -24.27 0.90 8.35
N LEU A 142 -23.04 1.40 8.12
CA LEU A 142 -22.79 2.78 7.66
C LEU A 142 -22.53 2.81 6.16
N SER A 143 -21.40 2.24 5.73
CA SER A 143 -20.99 2.21 4.32
C SER A 143 -20.93 0.79 3.73
N ILE A 144 -21.15 -0.22 4.57
CA ILE A 144 -21.09 -1.65 4.23
C ILE A 144 -22.37 -2.36 4.69
N PRO A 145 -22.96 -3.28 3.89
CA PRO A 145 -24.09 -4.10 4.33
C PRO A 145 -23.79 -4.95 5.57
N THR A 146 -24.62 -4.82 6.60
CA THR A 146 -24.46 -5.53 7.88
C THR A 146 -24.47 -7.06 7.69
N GLN A 147 -25.30 -7.58 6.79
CA GLN A 147 -25.47 -9.01 6.56
C GLN A 147 -24.22 -9.71 6.00
N ALA A 148 -23.30 -8.94 5.41
CA ALA A 148 -22.10 -9.44 4.77
C ALA A 148 -20.86 -8.60 5.12
N ALA A 149 -20.86 -7.99 6.32
CA ALA A 149 -19.87 -6.98 6.72
C ALA A 149 -18.42 -7.42 6.54
N LEU A 150 -18.09 -8.67 6.91
CA LEU A 150 -16.73 -9.20 6.79
C LEU A 150 -16.29 -9.34 5.34
N SER A 151 -17.12 -9.94 4.47
CA SER A 151 -16.75 -10.16 3.07
C SER A 151 -16.67 -8.85 2.29
N TYR A 152 -17.58 -7.91 2.55
CA TYR A 152 -17.51 -6.57 1.99
C TYR A 152 -16.29 -5.79 2.48
N SER A 153 -16.00 -5.84 3.79
CA SER A 153 -14.80 -5.18 4.34
C SER A 153 -13.53 -5.76 3.72
N PHE A 154 -13.45 -7.08 3.57
CA PHE A 154 -12.34 -7.74 2.89
C PHE A 154 -12.19 -7.21 1.46
N ILE A 155 -13.25 -7.30 0.64
CA ILE A 155 -13.19 -6.89 -0.76
C ILE A 155 -12.89 -5.38 -0.87
N TYR A 156 -13.63 -4.52 -0.15
CA TYR A 156 -13.45 -3.07 -0.20
C TYR A 156 -12.02 -2.68 0.16
N ASN A 157 -11.47 -3.18 1.26
CA ASN A 157 -10.14 -2.78 1.67
C ASN A 157 -9.05 -3.31 0.72
N ALA A 158 -9.29 -4.46 0.07
CA ALA A 158 -8.36 -5.01 -0.91
C ALA A 158 -8.23 -4.09 -2.13
N THR A 159 -9.30 -3.37 -2.49
CA THR A 159 -9.33 -2.51 -3.68
C THR A 159 -8.25 -1.44 -3.70
N TYR A 160 -7.87 -0.90 -2.53
CA TYR A 160 -6.83 0.10 -2.41
C TYR A 160 -5.55 -0.44 -1.76
N MET A 161 -5.65 -1.40 -0.84
CA MET A 161 -4.46 -1.97 -0.18
C MET A 161 -3.63 -2.85 -1.12
N LEU A 162 -4.26 -3.56 -2.05
CA LEU A 162 -3.52 -4.40 -3.00
C LEU A 162 -2.70 -3.54 -3.98
N PRO A 163 -3.26 -2.51 -4.64
CA PRO A 163 -2.45 -1.61 -5.46
C PRO A 163 -1.37 -0.88 -4.65
N GLU A 164 -1.69 -0.43 -3.44
CA GLU A 164 -0.72 0.23 -2.57
C GLU A 164 0.45 -0.70 -2.20
N CYS A 165 0.15 -1.96 -1.89
CA CYS A 165 1.17 -3.00 -1.64
C CYS A 165 2.07 -3.21 -2.86
N ILE A 166 1.49 -3.31 -4.06
CA ILE A 166 2.23 -3.54 -5.29
C ILE A 166 3.14 -2.35 -5.63
N ILE A 167 2.61 -1.13 -5.56
CA ILE A 167 3.37 0.10 -5.77
C ILE A 167 4.54 0.18 -4.76
N LEU A 168 4.27 -0.09 -3.49
CA LEU A 168 5.28 -0.09 -2.44
C LEU A 168 6.35 -1.17 -2.67
N ALA A 169 5.95 -2.40 -2.99
CA ALA A 169 6.84 -3.54 -3.21
C ALA A 169 7.76 -3.33 -4.42
N ILE A 170 7.21 -2.83 -5.54
CA ILE A 170 8.01 -2.51 -6.72
C ILE A 170 8.99 -1.39 -6.43
N SER A 171 8.53 -0.32 -5.77
CA SER A 171 9.38 0.82 -5.42
C SER A 171 10.51 0.42 -4.46
N ALA A 172 10.20 -0.44 -3.47
CA ALA A 172 11.17 -1.04 -2.56
C ALA A 172 12.21 -1.91 -3.27
N MET A 173 11.76 -2.78 -4.19
CA MET A 173 12.65 -3.63 -5.00
C MET A 173 13.59 -2.77 -5.85
N TYR A 174 13.04 -1.76 -6.53
CA TYR A 174 13.80 -0.86 -7.38
C TYR A 174 14.86 -0.09 -6.59
N ILE A 175 14.45 0.63 -5.54
CA ILE A 175 15.39 1.46 -4.77
C ILE A 175 16.40 0.61 -3.97
N GLY A 176 15.95 -0.52 -3.42
CA GLY A 176 16.79 -1.46 -2.69
C GLY A 176 17.84 -2.16 -3.55
N SER A 177 17.65 -2.19 -4.89
CA SER A 177 18.61 -2.69 -5.87
C SER A 177 19.60 -1.63 -6.35
N LEU A 178 19.31 -0.34 -6.13
CA LEU A 178 20.12 0.78 -6.60
C LEU A 178 21.01 1.38 -5.51
N ILE A 179 20.48 1.48 -4.29
CA ILE A 179 21.13 2.18 -3.17
C ILE A 179 21.38 1.19 -2.04
N ASP A 180 22.59 1.17 -1.50
CA ASP A 180 22.92 0.39 -0.32
C ASP A 180 22.45 1.13 0.95
N PHE A 181 21.51 0.53 1.66
CA PHE A 181 20.94 1.04 2.90
C PHE A 181 21.58 0.42 4.15
N ARG A 182 22.48 -0.56 4.01
CA ARG A 182 23.15 -1.21 5.14
C ARG A 182 24.31 -0.39 5.67
N ASN A 183 24.96 0.38 4.80
CA ASN A 183 26.10 1.22 5.14
C ASN A 183 25.69 2.59 5.71
N GLU A 184 26.55 3.18 6.55
CA GLU A 184 26.29 4.52 7.13
C GLU A 184 26.19 5.60 6.06
N LYS A 185 27.05 5.56 5.04
CA LYS A 185 26.93 6.42 3.87
C LYS A 185 26.11 5.69 2.82
N LEU A 186 25.12 6.37 2.26
CA LEU A 186 24.38 5.85 1.11
C LEU A 186 25.34 5.78 -0.08
N THR A 187 25.49 4.58 -0.63
CA THR A 187 26.31 4.35 -1.81
C THR A 187 25.46 3.66 -2.88
N ARG A 188 25.80 3.90 -4.14
CA ARG A 188 25.19 3.16 -5.24
C ARG A 188 25.74 1.74 -5.23
N ILE A 189 24.86 0.74 -5.34
CA ILE A 189 25.27 -0.64 -5.53
C ILE A 189 25.92 -0.73 -6.91
N LYS A 190 27.20 -1.12 -6.97
CA LYS A 190 27.91 -1.34 -8.24
C LYS A 190 27.18 -2.43 -9.02
N ARG A 191 26.93 -2.15 -10.29
CA ARG A 191 26.10 -2.95 -11.22
C ARG A 191 26.77 -4.27 -11.66
N GLU A 192 27.63 -4.86 -10.83
CA GLU A 192 28.38 -6.08 -11.17
C GLU A 192 27.57 -7.38 -10.95
N ASN A 193 26.41 -7.32 -10.30
CA ASN A 193 25.54 -8.48 -10.06
C ASN A 193 24.04 -8.13 -10.10
N ILE A 194 23.61 -7.29 -11.05
CA ILE A 194 22.18 -7.30 -11.41
C ILE A 194 22.01 -8.57 -12.26
N PRO A 195 21.17 -9.55 -11.87
CA PRO A 195 20.88 -10.66 -12.75
C PRO A 195 20.45 -10.07 -14.10
N ALA A 196 20.98 -10.59 -15.21
CA ALA A 196 20.76 -10.04 -16.55
C ALA A 196 19.26 -9.81 -16.87
N ARG A 197 18.34 -10.46 -16.14
CA ARG A 197 16.90 -10.22 -16.18
C ARG A 197 16.41 -9.47 -14.94
N PHE A 198 16.33 -8.15 -15.07
CA PHE A 198 15.39 -7.37 -14.27
C PHE A 198 13.97 -7.76 -14.73
N PRO A 199 13.05 -8.21 -13.85
CA PRO A 199 11.74 -8.73 -14.24
C PRO A 199 10.76 -7.59 -14.58
N TRP A 200 11.19 -6.67 -15.45
CA TRP A 200 10.41 -5.49 -15.82
C TRP A 200 9.03 -5.87 -16.34
N MET A 201 8.90 -6.97 -17.09
CA MET A 201 7.63 -7.44 -17.62
C MET A 201 6.65 -7.85 -16.52
N GLY A 202 7.09 -8.60 -15.50
CA GLY A 202 6.26 -8.93 -14.34
C GLY A 202 5.90 -7.71 -13.50
N ILE A 203 6.80 -6.73 -13.40
CA ILE A 203 6.55 -5.44 -12.74
C ILE A 203 5.48 -4.65 -13.50
N THR A 204 5.61 -4.54 -14.83
CA THR A 204 4.65 -3.86 -15.71
C THR A 204 3.29 -4.56 -15.66
N ALA A 205 3.26 -5.89 -15.68
CA ALA A 205 2.04 -6.67 -15.51
C ALA A 205 1.36 -6.36 -14.16
N GLY A 206 2.13 -6.29 -13.07
CA GLY A 206 1.63 -5.88 -11.76
C GLY A 206 0.97 -4.50 -11.78
N PHE A 207 1.61 -3.48 -12.37
CA PHE A 207 1.03 -2.15 -12.49
C PHE A 207 -0.24 -2.11 -13.34
N ILE A 208 -0.31 -2.89 -14.42
CA ILE A 208 -1.49 -2.97 -15.28
C ILE A 208 -2.66 -3.62 -14.53
N ALA A 209 -2.41 -4.71 -13.81
CA ALA A 209 -3.43 -5.36 -12.97
C ALA A 209 -3.94 -4.41 -11.88
N CYS A 210 -3.04 -3.67 -11.23
CA CYS A 210 -3.41 -2.61 -10.28
C CYS A 210 -4.28 -1.55 -10.94
N GLY A 211 -3.83 -0.97 -12.06
CA GLY A 211 -4.55 0.08 -12.76
C GLY A 211 -5.99 -0.33 -13.11
N ALA A 212 -6.19 -1.56 -13.58
CA ALA A 212 -7.52 -2.09 -13.85
C ALA A 212 -8.36 -2.24 -12.59
N THR A 213 -7.79 -2.79 -11.52
CA THR A 213 -8.51 -2.93 -10.23
C THR A 213 -8.92 -1.57 -9.68
N ILE A 214 -8.02 -0.58 -9.73
CA ILE A 214 -8.31 0.80 -9.31
C ILE A 214 -9.44 1.39 -10.16
N PHE A 215 -9.37 1.19 -11.48
CA PHE A 215 -10.38 1.69 -12.40
C PHE A 215 -11.76 1.10 -12.15
N ASP A 216 -11.86 -0.21 -11.98
CA ASP A 216 -13.11 -0.91 -11.71
C ASP A 216 -13.74 -0.38 -10.44
N VAL A 217 -12.92 -0.20 -9.40
CA VAL A 217 -13.35 0.28 -8.10
C VAL A 217 -13.82 1.73 -8.17
N ALA A 218 -13.05 2.61 -8.82
CA ALA A 218 -13.43 4.00 -9.03
C ALA A 218 -14.70 4.14 -9.89
N SER A 219 -14.98 3.17 -10.77
CA SER A 219 -16.15 3.19 -11.65
C SER A 219 -17.41 2.60 -11.01
N ILE A 220 -17.27 1.62 -10.12
CA ILE A 220 -18.38 0.88 -9.50
C ILE A 220 -18.77 1.48 -8.15
N PHE A 221 -17.79 1.69 -7.26
CA PHE A 221 -18.06 1.96 -5.84
C PHE A 221 -18.91 3.23 -5.61
N PRO A 222 -18.63 4.36 -6.28
CA PRO A 222 -19.45 5.57 -6.13
C PRO A 222 -20.89 5.42 -6.63
N LYS A 223 -21.19 4.40 -7.46
CA LYS A 223 -22.52 4.17 -8.03
C LYS A 223 -23.41 3.32 -7.15
N ILE A 224 -22.82 2.46 -6.32
CA ILE A 224 -23.54 1.57 -5.39
C ILE A 224 -23.66 2.18 -3.99
N GLN A 225 -23.54 3.51 -3.90
CA GLN A 225 -23.57 4.27 -2.66
C GLN A 225 -24.46 5.50 -2.85
N ASN A 226 -25.32 5.74 -1.86
CA ASN A 226 -26.20 6.89 -1.84
C ASN A 226 -25.36 8.17 -1.75
N ALA A 227 -25.57 9.11 -2.67
CA ALA A 227 -24.76 10.33 -2.76
C ALA A 227 -24.95 11.30 -1.56
N GLU A 228 -26.07 11.20 -0.84
CA GLU A 228 -26.43 12.10 0.26
C GLU A 228 -26.10 11.50 1.62
N THR A 229 -26.49 10.24 1.86
CA THR A 229 -26.29 9.56 3.16
C THR A 229 -24.99 8.78 3.21
N GLY A 230 -24.48 8.39 2.05
CA GLY A 230 -23.34 7.51 1.93
C GLY A 230 -23.61 6.06 2.27
N GLU A 231 -24.87 5.71 2.50
CA GLU A 231 -25.28 4.34 2.74
C GLU A 231 -25.12 3.50 1.48
N PHE A 232 -24.82 2.23 1.69
CA PHE A 232 -24.76 1.27 0.60
C PHE A 232 -26.14 1.13 -0.05
N ASP A 233 -26.20 1.36 -1.36
CA ASP A 233 -27.41 1.22 -2.17
C ASP A 233 -27.09 0.39 -3.42
N ILE A 234 -27.38 -0.91 -3.34
CA ILE A 234 -27.14 -1.84 -4.45
C ILE A 234 -27.96 -1.48 -5.70
N THR A 235 -29.07 -0.74 -5.57
CA THR A 235 -29.92 -0.41 -6.73
C THR A 235 -29.18 0.47 -7.74
N GLY A 236 -28.21 1.26 -7.27
CA GLY A 236 -27.35 2.09 -8.10
C GLY A 236 -26.35 1.30 -8.97
N ILE A 237 -26.23 -0.02 -8.80
CA ILE A 237 -25.39 -0.89 -9.65
C ILE A 237 -25.82 -0.87 -11.13
N SER A 238 -27.09 -0.55 -11.38
CA SER A 238 -27.66 -0.37 -12.71
C SER A 238 -27.06 0.83 -13.46
N ASN A 239 -26.53 1.82 -12.73
CA ASN A 239 -25.93 3.03 -13.28
C ASN A 239 -24.43 2.90 -13.60
N VAL A 240 -23.85 1.71 -13.39
CA VAL A 240 -22.45 1.42 -13.73
C VAL A 240 -22.32 1.19 -15.23
N ASN A 241 -21.33 1.82 -15.86
CA ASN A 241 -20.98 1.51 -17.24
C ASN A 241 -20.22 0.17 -17.31
N TRP A 242 -20.99 -0.91 -17.30
CA TRP A 242 -20.46 -2.28 -17.31
C TRP A 242 -19.64 -2.60 -18.56
N THR A 243 -19.99 -2.03 -19.72
CA THR A 243 -19.21 -2.20 -20.95
C THR A 243 -17.78 -1.70 -20.76
N LEU A 244 -17.62 -0.51 -20.19
CA LEU A 244 -16.32 0.12 -19.96
C LEU A 244 -15.51 -0.59 -18.87
N VAL A 245 -16.13 -0.96 -17.75
CA VAL A 245 -15.50 -1.77 -16.69
C VAL A 245 -14.98 -3.09 -17.26
N ILE A 246 -15.86 -3.90 -17.86
CA ILE A 246 -15.49 -5.21 -18.41
C ILE A 246 -14.39 -5.06 -19.47
N THR A 247 -14.47 -4.04 -20.32
CA THR A 247 -13.44 -3.80 -21.34
C THR A 247 -12.07 -3.55 -20.70
N VAL A 248 -11.99 -2.67 -19.70
CA VAL A 248 -10.72 -2.37 -19.02
C VAL A 248 -10.17 -3.60 -18.28
N SER A 249 -11.00 -4.33 -17.54
CA SER A 249 -10.56 -5.54 -16.84
C SER A 249 -10.08 -6.63 -17.80
N VAL A 250 -10.81 -6.86 -18.91
CA VAL A 250 -10.44 -7.88 -19.91
C VAL A 250 -9.17 -7.49 -20.65
N VAL A 251 -9.04 -6.24 -21.09
CA VAL A 251 -7.82 -5.76 -21.76
C VAL A 251 -6.61 -5.89 -20.84
N ALA A 252 -6.75 -5.48 -19.58
CA ALA A 252 -5.68 -5.61 -18.60
C ALA A 252 -5.30 -7.07 -18.34
N ALA A 253 -6.28 -7.96 -18.17
CA ALA A 253 -6.05 -9.39 -17.98
C ALA A 253 -5.32 -10.01 -19.18
N VAL A 254 -5.74 -9.69 -20.41
CA VAL A 254 -5.08 -10.16 -21.64
C VAL A 254 -3.63 -9.69 -21.69
N VAL A 255 -3.37 -8.41 -21.44
CA VAL A 255 -2.00 -7.86 -21.44
C VAL A 255 -1.12 -8.50 -20.35
N VAL A 256 -1.66 -8.69 -19.15
CA VAL A 256 -0.96 -9.36 -18.04
C VAL A 256 -0.59 -10.80 -18.40
N VAL A 257 -1.53 -11.57 -18.94
CA VAL A 257 -1.30 -12.95 -19.38
C VAL A 257 -0.23 -13.00 -20.47
N LEU A 258 -0.30 -12.10 -21.46
CA LEU A 258 0.71 -12.02 -22.52
C LEU A 258 2.09 -11.69 -21.96
N LEU A 259 2.21 -10.73 -21.03
CA LEU A 259 3.48 -10.37 -20.41
C LEU A 259 4.09 -11.54 -19.64
N PHE A 260 3.29 -12.28 -18.87
CA PHE A 260 3.77 -13.48 -18.17
C PHE A 260 4.09 -14.64 -19.12
N ALA A 261 3.30 -14.84 -20.18
CA ALA A 261 3.57 -15.87 -21.19
C ALA A 261 4.89 -15.60 -21.92
N ILE A 262 5.14 -14.35 -22.33
CA ILE A 262 6.40 -13.94 -22.95
C ILE A 262 7.56 -14.08 -21.96
N GLU A 263 7.39 -13.66 -20.70
CA GLU A 263 8.43 -13.83 -19.68
C GLU A 263 8.80 -15.30 -19.50
N ARG A 264 7.79 -16.20 -19.50
CA ARG A 264 7.97 -17.65 -19.41
C ARG A 264 8.63 -18.24 -20.66
N LEU A 265 8.25 -17.81 -21.86
CA LEU A 265 8.88 -18.23 -23.11
C LEU A 265 10.35 -17.87 -23.12
N ILE A 266 10.71 -16.62 -22.80
CA ILE A 266 12.10 -16.17 -22.71
C ILE A 266 12.87 -16.97 -21.63
N LYS A 267 12.23 -17.37 -20.50
CA LYS A 267 12.87 -18.24 -19.48
C LYS A 267 13.15 -19.66 -19.99
N ASN A 268 12.37 -20.15 -20.94
CA ASN A 268 12.51 -21.49 -21.47
C ASN A 268 13.53 -21.57 -22.61
N THR A 269 13.61 -20.56 -23.49
CA THR A 269 14.61 -20.51 -24.58
C THR A 269 16.05 -20.33 -24.09
N GLU A 270 16.25 -19.79 -22.88
CA GLU A 270 17.59 -19.60 -22.31
C GLU A 270 18.10 -20.82 -21.52
N LYS A 271 17.24 -21.82 -21.27
CA LYS A 271 17.59 -23.05 -20.53
C LYS A 271 17.88 -24.24 -21.43
N GLY A 272 17.59 -24.15 -22.73
CA GLY A 272 17.93 -25.14 -23.75
C GLY A 272 19.12 -24.68 -24.57
#